data_AF-A0A6I9MP05-F1
#
_entry.id   AF-A0A6I9MP05-F1
#
_cell.length_a   1.000
_cell.length_b   1.000
_cell.length_c   1.000
_cell.angle_alpha   90.00
_cell.angle_beta   90.00
_cell.angle_gamma   90.00
#
_symmetry.space_group_name_H-M   'P 1'
#
loop_
_entity.id
_entity.type
_entity.pdbx_description
1 polymer ?
#
loop_
_entity_poly.entity_id
_entity_poly.type
_entity_poly.pdbx_seq_one_letter_code
_entity_poly.pdbx_strand_id
1 'polypeptide(L)'
;LRLFQKFDNFRILVCGGDGSVGWVLSEIDKLNLHKQCQLGVLPLGTGNDLARVLGWGPSCDDDTQLPTTLEKLERASTKMLDRWSIMTYEIKIPPKHSCPTTPEGPDNCQFHISAYEDSVAAHLTKILNSEQNSVVISSAKILCETVKDFVAKVGKGYEKTTENTEECDTMSLK
;
A
#
# COMPACT_ATOMS: atom_id res chain seq x y z
N LEU A 1 8.95 27.19 -9.68
CA LEU A 1 9.98 26.58 -10.57
C LEU A 1 10.02 27.17 -11.99
N ARG A 2 8.95 27.76 -12.55
CA ARG A 2 8.92 28.30 -13.93
C ARG A 2 10.05 29.28 -14.29
N LEU A 3 10.53 30.09 -13.32
CA LEU A 3 11.64 31.03 -13.53
C LEU A 3 12.94 30.32 -13.96
N PHE A 4 13.13 29.07 -13.54
CA PHE A 4 14.37 28.33 -13.76
C PHE A 4 14.42 27.55 -15.08
N GLN A 5 13.36 27.59 -15.90
CA GLN A 5 13.31 26.90 -17.20
C GLN A 5 14.38 27.34 -18.20
N LYS A 6 14.99 28.51 -17.98
CA LYS A 6 16.04 29.05 -18.86
C LYS A 6 17.45 28.69 -18.42
N PHE A 7 17.62 27.98 -17.30
CA PHE A 7 18.93 27.55 -16.82
C PHE A 7 19.21 26.13 -17.29
N ASP A 8 20.42 25.89 -17.80
CA ASP A 8 20.79 24.57 -18.34
C ASP A 8 20.87 23.50 -17.25
N ASN A 9 21.53 23.80 -16.13
CA ASN A 9 21.63 22.91 -14.97
C ASN A 9 21.56 23.73 -13.67
N PHE A 10 20.76 23.29 -12.71
CA PHE A 10 20.69 23.91 -11.40
C PHE A 10 20.39 22.88 -10.30
N ARG A 11 20.84 23.19 -9.08
CA ARG A 11 20.57 22.39 -7.88
C ARG A 11 19.55 23.12 -7.00
N ILE A 12 18.62 22.36 -6.45
CA ILE A 12 17.68 22.87 -5.44
C ILE A 12 17.84 22.09 -4.14
N LEU A 13 17.72 22.79 -3.02
CA LEU A 13 17.62 22.20 -1.70
C LEU A 13 16.17 22.25 -1.24
N VAL A 14 15.59 21.10 -0.90
CA VAL A 14 14.26 21.03 -0.32
C VAL A 14 14.40 20.84 1.19
N CYS A 15 13.98 21.83 1.95
CA CYS A 15 13.98 21.80 3.42
C CYS A 15 12.62 21.28 3.90
N GLY A 16 12.55 20.02 4.33
CA GLY A 16 11.30 19.38 4.71
C GLY A 16 11.44 17.86 4.85
N GLY A 17 10.32 17.16 4.69
CA GLY A 17 10.27 15.69 4.64
C GLY A 17 9.86 15.15 3.26
N ASP A 18 9.60 13.85 3.17
CA ASP A 18 9.31 13.12 1.94
C ASP A 18 8.09 13.68 1.18
N GLY A 19 7.06 14.13 1.89
CA GLY A 19 5.89 14.76 1.27
C GLY A 19 6.21 16.07 0.56
N SER A 20 7.05 16.92 1.15
CA SER A 20 7.51 18.18 0.54
C SER A 20 8.38 17.90 -0.69
N VAL A 21 9.29 16.93 -0.59
CA VAL A 21 10.12 16.49 -1.72
C VAL A 21 9.24 15.95 -2.85
N GLY A 22 8.24 15.12 -2.53
CA GLY A 22 7.27 14.58 -3.49
C GLY A 22 6.50 15.67 -4.24
N TRP A 23 6.06 16.72 -3.54
CA TRP A 23 5.40 17.88 -4.16
C TRP A 23 6.33 18.62 -5.13
N VAL A 24 7.57 18.90 -4.71
CA VAL A 24 8.57 19.58 -5.55
C VAL A 24 8.88 18.76 -6.80
N LEU A 25 9.12 17.45 -6.66
CA LEU A 25 9.36 16.54 -7.78
C LEU A 25 8.18 16.51 -8.76
N SER A 26 6.94 16.53 -8.24
CA SER A 26 5.74 16.59 -9.09
C SER A 26 5.65 17.89 -9.89
N GLU A 27 6.14 19.00 -9.35
CA GLU A 27 6.20 20.28 -10.06
C GLU A 27 7.36 20.32 -11.09
N ILE A 28 8.48 19.65 -10.81
CA ILE A 28 9.57 19.42 -11.76
C ILE A 28 9.07 18.61 -12.96
N ASP A 29 8.31 17.55 -12.72
CA ASP A 29 7.73 16.69 -13.75
C ASP A 29 6.79 17.48 -14.67
N LYS A 30 5.86 18.26 -14.11
CA LYS A 30 4.93 19.11 -14.89
C LYS A 30 5.65 20.13 -15.79
N LEU A 31 6.80 20.62 -15.36
CA LEU A 31 7.61 21.60 -16.09
C LEU A 31 8.67 20.94 -16.98
N ASN A 32 8.73 19.61 -16.99
CA ASN A 32 9.68 18.78 -17.73
C ASN A 32 11.16 19.13 -17.44
N LEU A 33 11.47 19.47 -16.18
CA LEU A 33 12.79 19.94 -15.74
C LEU A 33 13.73 18.82 -15.26
N HIS A 34 13.33 17.55 -15.38
CA HIS A 34 14.03 16.39 -14.82
C HIS A 34 15.48 16.19 -15.30
N LYS A 35 15.85 16.74 -16.47
CA LYS A 35 17.24 16.69 -16.97
C LYS A 35 18.14 17.79 -16.42
N GLN A 36 17.54 18.91 -16.04
CA GLN A 36 18.24 20.15 -15.67
C GLN A 36 18.30 20.33 -14.15
N CYS A 37 17.28 19.84 -13.45
CA CYS A 37 17.11 20.03 -12.02
C CYS A 37 17.69 18.86 -11.22
N GLN A 38 18.63 19.15 -10.33
CA GLN A 38 19.17 18.21 -9.35
C GLN A 38 18.63 18.59 -7.97
N LEU A 39 18.19 17.61 -7.18
CA LEU A 39 17.51 17.84 -5.91
C LEU A 39 18.33 17.27 -4.74
N GLY A 40 18.57 18.10 -3.73
CA GLY A 40 19.04 17.67 -2.41
C GLY A 40 17.96 17.85 -1.36
N VAL A 41 18.06 17.11 -0.26
CA VAL A 41 17.09 17.15 0.83
C VAL A 41 17.78 17.61 2.11
N LEU A 42 17.21 18.62 2.75
CA LEU A 42 17.54 18.96 4.14
C LEU A 42 16.44 18.37 5.03
N PRO A 43 16.74 17.32 5.82
CA PRO A 43 15.76 16.55 6.59
C PRO A 43 15.22 17.33 7.79
N LEU A 44 14.16 18.11 7.57
CA LEU A 44 13.44 18.88 8.60
C LEU A 44 12.04 18.31 8.90
N GLY A 45 11.62 17.27 8.18
CA GLY A 45 10.31 16.64 8.34
C GLY A 45 10.30 15.49 9.34
N THR A 46 9.11 14.91 9.53
CA THR A 46 8.92 13.68 10.33
C THR A 46 9.24 12.41 9.54
N GLY A 47 8.91 12.38 8.24
CA GLY A 47 9.36 11.36 7.29
C GLY A 47 10.51 11.91 6.45
N ASN A 48 11.71 11.36 6.64
CA ASN A 48 12.95 11.76 5.94
C ASN A 48 13.60 10.54 5.26
N ASP A 49 12.80 9.59 4.79
CA ASP A 49 13.30 8.33 4.25
C ASP A 49 14.13 8.57 2.99
N LEU A 50 13.73 9.51 2.13
CA LEU A 50 14.54 9.90 0.97
C LEU A 50 15.88 10.52 1.39
N ALA A 51 15.92 11.32 2.46
CA ALA A 51 17.16 11.89 2.96
C ALA A 51 18.12 10.81 3.47
N ARG A 52 17.59 9.79 4.17
CA ARG A 52 18.38 8.63 4.64
C ARG A 52 18.90 7.80 3.49
N VAL A 53 18.04 7.44 2.54
CA VAL A 53 18.39 6.61 1.37
C VAL A 53 19.41 7.31 0.46
N LEU A 54 19.27 8.62 0.26
CA LEU A 54 20.19 9.40 -0.54
C LEU A 54 21.50 9.76 0.18
N GLY A 55 21.56 9.56 1.51
CA GLY A 55 22.75 9.82 2.32
C GLY A 55 22.89 11.25 2.84
N TRP A 56 21.82 12.04 2.84
CA TRP A 56 21.78 13.39 3.43
C TRP A 56 21.69 13.36 4.96
N GLY A 57 21.27 12.23 5.52
CA GLY A 57 21.15 12.02 6.97
C GLY A 57 19.69 11.91 7.44
N PRO A 58 19.48 11.53 8.72
CA PRO A 58 18.15 11.27 9.27
C PRO A 58 17.40 12.53 9.76
N SER A 59 18.15 13.54 10.16
CA SER A 59 17.67 14.81 10.74
C SER A 59 18.71 15.90 10.50
N CYS A 60 18.25 17.14 10.49
CA CYS A 60 19.13 18.29 10.61
C CYS A 60 19.31 18.58 12.10
N ASP A 61 20.54 18.46 12.59
CA ASP A 61 20.87 18.87 13.96
C ASP A 61 21.10 20.39 13.99
N ASP A 62 20.88 21.03 15.15
CA ASP A 62 21.03 22.48 15.32
C ASP A 62 22.49 22.96 15.08
N ASP A 63 23.46 22.06 15.28
CA ASP A 63 24.88 22.28 14.99
C ASP A 63 25.23 22.17 13.49
N THR A 64 24.28 21.72 12.65
CA THR A 64 24.48 21.62 11.21
C THR A 64 24.46 23.01 10.60
N GLN A 65 25.65 23.59 10.45
CA GLN A 65 25.81 24.87 9.79
C GLN A 65 25.26 24.76 8.35
N LEU A 66 24.19 25.48 8.04
CA LEU A 66 23.60 25.60 6.70
C LEU A 66 24.67 25.79 5.60
N PRO A 67 25.74 26.59 5.80
CA PRO A 67 26.86 26.68 4.85
C PRO A 67 27.48 25.33 4.50
N THR A 68 27.72 24.46 5.48
CA THR A 68 28.28 23.13 5.27
C THR A 68 27.34 22.25 4.44
N THR A 69 26.03 22.35 4.66
CA THR A 69 25.05 21.61 3.85
C THR A 69 24.99 22.13 2.42
N LEU A 70 25.10 23.45 2.21
CA LEU A 70 25.17 24.03 0.87
C LEU A 70 26.44 23.62 0.13
N GLU A 71 27.58 23.57 0.81
CA GLU A 71 28.82 23.05 0.24
C GLU A 71 28.73 21.56 -0.12
N LYS A 72 28.09 20.75 0.75
CA LYS A 72 27.78 19.35 0.45
C LYS A 72 26.86 19.25 -0.76
N LEU A 73 25.84 20.11 -0.85
CA LEU A 73 24.92 20.16 -1.97
C LEU A 73 25.61 20.51 -3.28
N GLU A 74 26.55 21.45 -3.27
CA GLU A 74 27.31 21.83 -4.45
C GLU A 74 28.19 20.68 -4.96
N ARG A 75 28.84 19.94 -4.04
CA ARG A 75 29.79 18.85 -4.39
C ARG A 75 29.15 17.47 -4.50
N ALA A 76 27.90 17.30 -4.09
CA ALA A 76 27.23 16.00 -4.08
C ALA A 76 27.16 15.36 -5.47
N SER A 77 27.22 14.03 -5.52
CA SER A 77 26.95 13.26 -6.72
C SER A 77 25.45 13.11 -6.93
N THR A 78 25.05 13.05 -8.20
CA THR A 78 23.64 12.83 -8.58
C THR A 78 23.33 11.36 -8.66
N LYS A 79 22.19 10.96 -8.10
CA LYS A 79 21.62 9.62 -8.25
C LYS A 79 20.29 9.72 -8.98
N MET A 80 20.02 8.76 -9.86
CA MET A 80 18.71 8.64 -10.51
C MET A 80 17.71 8.05 -9.52
N LEU A 81 16.47 8.53 -9.59
CA LEU A 81 15.35 8.02 -8.81
C LEU A 81 14.26 7.55 -9.76
N ASP A 82 13.71 6.37 -9.49
CA ASP A 82 12.54 5.88 -10.18
C ASP A 82 11.28 6.51 -9.60
N ARG A 83 10.37 6.93 -10.49
CA ARG A 83 9.12 7.59 -10.15
C ARG A 83 7.96 6.76 -10.62
N TRP A 84 7.26 6.15 -9.67
CA TRP A 84 6.15 5.25 -9.98
C TRP A 84 4.83 6.01 -9.94
N SER A 85 4.06 5.89 -11.03
CA SER A 85 2.69 6.39 -11.10
C SER A 85 1.73 5.21 -10.95
N ILE A 86 1.14 5.07 -9.77
CA ILE A 86 0.22 3.98 -9.46
C ILE A 86 -1.21 4.47 -9.67
N MET A 87 -1.97 3.77 -10.52
CA MET A 87 -3.39 4.03 -10.74
C MET A 87 -4.20 2.91 -10.11
N THR A 88 -5.07 3.26 -9.18
CA THR A 88 -5.94 2.30 -8.49
C THR A 88 -7.36 2.41 -9.02
N TYR A 89 -8.03 1.26 -9.16
CA TYR A 89 -9.43 1.18 -9.57
C TYR A 89 -10.19 0.35 -8.54
N GLU A 90 -11.30 0.87 -8.06
CA GLU A 90 -12.23 0.09 -7.25
C GLU A 90 -13.06 -0.81 -8.16
N ILE A 91 -12.74 -2.10 -8.16
CA ILE A 91 -13.57 -3.10 -8.84
C ILE A 91 -14.75 -3.40 -7.92
N LYS A 92 -15.92 -2.84 -8.24
CA LYS A 92 -17.19 -3.29 -7.66
C LYS A 92 -17.52 -4.63 -8.27
N ILE A 93 -17.18 -5.72 -7.59
CA ILE A 93 -17.56 -7.07 -7.99
C ILE A 93 -19.10 -7.12 -7.94
N PRO A 94 -19.79 -7.34 -9.06
CA PRO A 94 -21.25 -7.42 -9.04
C PRO A 94 -21.68 -8.62 -8.18
N PRO A 95 -22.72 -8.45 -7.34
CA PRO A 95 -23.26 -9.56 -6.57
C PRO A 95 -23.80 -10.59 -7.56
N LYS A 96 -23.17 -11.79 -7.62
CA LYS A 96 -23.71 -12.91 -8.39
C LYS A 96 -25.02 -13.34 -7.74
N HIS A 97 -26.12 -12.81 -8.26
CA HIS A 97 -27.46 -13.29 -7.96
C HIS A 97 -27.57 -14.79 -8.30
N SER A 98 -27.83 -15.60 -7.27
CA SER A 98 -28.69 -16.79 -7.23
C SER A 98 -28.75 -17.76 -8.45
N CYS A 99 -28.11 -18.94 -8.29
CA CYS A 99 -28.49 -20.32 -8.72
C CYS A 99 -28.78 -20.62 -10.22
N PRO A 100 -28.72 -21.89 -10.73
CA PRO A 100 -28.32 -23.17 -10.14
C PRO A 100 -27.21 -23.94 -10.91
N THR A 101 -26.61 -24.89 -10.19
CA THR A 101 -25.89 -26.12 -10.59
C THR A 101 -25.55 -26.35 -12.07
N THR A 102 -24.27 -26.26 -12.42
CA THR A 102 -23.56 -27.22 -13.29
C THR A 102 -22.05 -27.06 -13.13
N PRO A 103 -21.26 -28.14 -13.24
CA PRO A 103 -19.84 -28.12 -12.92
C PRO A 103 -18.99 -27.70 -14.11
N GLU A 104 -17.73 -27.39 -13.78
CA GLU A 104 -16.52 -27.43 -14.63
C GLU A 104 -15.87 -26.08 -14.96
N GLY A 105 -14.65 -25.93 -14.41
CA GLY A 105 -13.71 -24.83 -14.62
C GLY A 105 -12.87 -24.59 -13.36
N PRO A 106 -11.61 -25.08 -13.27
CA PRO A 106 -10.72 -24.80 -12.16
C PRO A 106 -10.20 -23.35 -12.28
N ASP A 107 -9.77 -22.79 -11.15
CA ASP A 107 -9.12 -21.49 -11.01
C ASP A 107 -10.02 -20.25 -10.97
N ASN A 108 -10.75 -20.12 -9.85
CA ASN A 108 -10.67 -18.90 -9.07
C ASN A 108 -11.05 -19.19 -7.61
N CYS A 109 -10.10 -19.64 -6.79
CA CYS A 109 -10.25 -19.65 -5.34
C CYS A 109 -10.12 -18.21 -4.80
N GLN A 110 -11.03 -17.33 -5.20
CA GLN A 110 -11.19 -16.04 -4.58
C GLN A 110 -11.78 -16.30 -3.18
N PHE A 111 -10.94 -16.16 -2.15
CA PHE A 111 -11.36 -16.16 -0.75
C PHE A 111 -12.32 -14.98 -0.54
N HIS A 112 -13.62 -15.20 -0.78
CA HIS A 112 -14.66 -14.19 -0.62
C HIS A 112 -15.02 -14.06 0.86
N ILE A 113 -14.16 -13.38 1.64
CA ILE A 113 -14.40 -13.04 3.05
C ILE A 113 -15.68 -12.22 3.20
N SER A 114 -15.99 -11.36 2.22
CA SER A 114 -17.18 -10.50 2.22
C SER A 114 -18.51 -11.24 2.35
N ALA A 115 -18.61 -12.47 1.82
CA ALA A 115 -19.84 -13.27 1.93
C ALA A 115 -20.10 -13.74 3.37
N TYR A 116 -19.04 -14.01 4.13
CA TYR A 116 -19.14 -14.33 5.56
C TYR A 116 -19.51 -13.08 6.36
N GLU A 117 -18.96 -11.92 6.00
CA GLU A 117 -19.29 -10.63 6.64
C GLU A 117 -20.78 -10.29 6.50
N ASP A 118 -21.32 -10.37 5.28
CA ASP A 118 -22.74 -10.10 5.01
C ASP A 118 -23.67 -11.07 5.78
N SER A 119 -23.32 -12.36 5.81
CA SER A 119 -24.07 -13.40 6.53
C SER A 119 -24.04 -13.16 8.05
N VAL A 120 -22.87 -12.85 8.61
CA VAL A 120 -22.69 -12.55 10.03
C VAL A 120 -23.48 -11.31 10.41
N ALA A 121 -23.38 -10.22 9.64
CA ALA A 121 -24.11 -8.99 9.90
C ALA A 121 -25.64 -9.21 9.87
N ALA A 122 -26.14 -9.96 8.87
CA ALA A 122 -27.56 -10.24 8.74
C ALA A 122 -28.12 -11.06 9.92
N HIS A 123 -27.39 -12.08 10.37
CA HIS A 123 -27.84 -12.93 11.47
C HIS A 123 -27.68 -12.28 12.83
N LEU A 124 -26.61 -11.50 13.07
CA LEU A 124 -26.50 -10.68 14.28
C LEU A 124 -27.64 -9.67 14.38
N THR A 125 -27.99 -9.00 13.27
CA THR A 125 -29.12 -8.06 13.22
C THR A 125 -30.44 -8.76 13.55
N LYS A 126 -30.67 -9.98 13.06
CA LYS A 126 -31.86 -10.77 13.39
C LYS A 126 -31.89 -11.22 14.84
N ILE A 127 -30.75 -11.54 15.44
CA ILE A 127 -30.66 -11.92 16.86
C ILE A 127 -30.96 -10.73 17.78
N LEU A 128 -30.43 -9.54 17.45
CA LEU A 128 -30.57 -8.35 18.27
C LEU A 128 -31.96 -7.70 18.18
N ASN A 129 -32.60 -7.76 17.01
CA ASN A 129 -33.83 -7.00 16.74
C ASN A 129 -35.11 -7.86 16.65
N SER A 130 -35.02 -9.20 16.72
CA SER A 130 -36.19 -10.07 16.61
C SER A 130 -36.79 -10.40 17.98
N GLU A 131 -38.10 -10.20 18.12
CA GLU A 131 -38.87 -10.59 19.30
C GLU A 131 -39.32 -12.06 19.26
N GLN A 132 -39.18 -12.74 18.11
CA GLN A 132 -39.52 -14.15 17.95
C GLN A 132 -38.36 -15.06 18.32
N ASN A 133 -38.54 -15.88 19.36
CA ASN A 133 -37.54 -16.86 19.81
C ASN A 133 -37.12 -17.86 18.72
N SER A 134 -38.04 -18.25 17.82
CA SER A 134 -37.73 -19.14 16.69
C SER A 134 -36.74 -18.52 15.70
N VAL A 135 -36.84 -17.22 15.45
CA VAL A 135 -35.98 -16.46 14.54
C VAL A 135 -34.60 -16.24 15.16
N VAL A 136 -34.55 -15.98 16.47
CA VAL A 136 -33.29 -15.85 17.23
C VAL A 136 -32.53 -17.18 17.23
N ILE A 137 -33.21 -18.29 17.54
CA ILE A 137 -32.59 -19.63 17.59
C ILE A 137 -32.09 -20.05 16.20
N SER A 138 -32.90 -19.85 15.16
CA SER A 138 -32.49 -20.19 13.78
C SER A 138 -31.34 -19.31 13.29
N SER A 139 -31.34 -18.01 13.59
CA SER A 139 -30.25 -17.10 13.20
C SER A 139 -28.95 -17.40 13.96
N ALA A 140 -29.02 -17.75 15.25
CA ALA A 140 -27.86 -18.16 16.03
C ALA A 140 -27.25 -19.46 15.48
N LYS A 141 -28.08 -20.42 15.07
CA LYS A 141 -27.60 -21.67 14.45
C LYS A 141 -26.84 -21.41 13.15
N ILE A 142 -27.40 -20.59 12.26
CA ILE A 142 -26.77 -20.26 10.97
C ILE A 142 -25.48 -19.46 11.19
N LEU A 143 -25.46 -18.56 12.17
CA LEU A 143 -24.25 -17.83 12.54
C LEU A 143 -23.14 -18.78 13.00
N CYS A 144 -23.45 -19.74 13.87
CA CYS A 144 -22.48 -20.75 14.32
C CYS A 144 -21.95 -21.61 13.16
N GLU A 145 -22.81 -22.00 12.22
CA GLU A 145 -22.41 -22.74 11.03
C GLU A 145 -21.50 -21.90 10.11
N THR A 146 -21.84 -20.62 9.91
CA THR A 146 -21.06 -19.66 9.11
C THR A 146 -19.65 -19.46 9.67
N VAL A 147 -19.53 -19.26 10.98
CA VAL A 147 -18.22 -19.10 11.65
C VAL A 147 -17.42 -20.40 11.60
N LYS A 148 -18.07 -21.55 11.80
CA LYS A 148 -17.41 -22.86 11.74
C LYS A 148 -16.84 -23.15 10.34
N ASP A 149 -17.60 -22.86 9.29
CA ASP A 149 -17.14 -23.00 7.91
C ASP A 149 -15.99 -22.04 7.60
N PHE A 150 -16.08 -20.78 8.04
CA PHE A 150 -15.00 -19.81 7.89
C PHE A 150 -13.69 -20.30 8.53
N VAL A 151 -13.75 -20.75 9.79
CA VAL A 151 -12.58 -21.27 10.52
C VAL A 151 -11.97 -22.47 9.79
N ALA A 152 -12.79 -23.42 9.32
CA ALA A 152 -12.31 -24.57 8.56
C ALA A 152 -11.63 -24.16 7.24
N LYS A 153 -12.14 -23.13 6.57
CA LYS A 153 -11.60 -22.64 5.30
C LYS A 153 -10.32 -21.83 5.47
N VAL A 154 -10.24 -20.99 6.51
CA VAL A 154 -9.00 -20.27 6.88
C VAL A 154 -7.92 -21.25 7.32
N GLY A 155 -8.26 -22.27 8.10
CA GLY A 155 -7.33 -23.32 8.50
C GLY A 155 -6.70 -24.03 7.30
N LYS A 156 -7.52 -24.43 6.31
CA LYS A 156 -7.04 -25.03 5.06
C LYS A 156 -6.19 -24.07 4.20
N GLY A 157 -6.47 -22.77 4.24
CA GLY A 157 -5.67 -21.75 3.55
C GLY A 157 -4.28 -21.61 4.16
N TYR A 158 -4.16 -21.74 5.48
CA TYR A 158 -2.88 -21.66 6.18
C TYR A 158 -1.98 -22.86 5.87
N GLU A 159 -2.52 -24.09 5.94
CA GLU A 159 -1.79 -25.32 5.61
C GLU A 159 -1.26 -25.33 4.17
N LYS A 160 -2.08 -24.87 3.21
CA LYS A 160 -1.70 -24.75 1.80
C LYS A 160 -0.61 -23.70 1.54
N THR A 161 -0.51 -22.67 2.40
CA THR A 161 0.53 -21.63 2.28
C THR A 161 1.87 -22.11 2.83
N THR A 162 1.86 -22.94 3.88
CA THR A 162 3.06 -23.60 4.41
C THR A 162 3.66 -24.62 3.44
N GLU A 163 2.84 -25.48 2.81
CA GLU A 163 3.33 -26.45 1.81
C GLU A 163 3.94 -25.75 0.57
N ASN A 164 3.32 -24.68 0.08
CA ASN A 164 3.84 -23.91 -1.06
C ASN A 164 5.17 -23.17 -0.73
N THR A 165 5.42 -22.86 0.54
CA THR A 165 6.66 -22.20 0.97
C THR A 165 7.82 -23.20 1.00
N GLU A 166 7.56 -24.45 1.40
CA GLU A 166 8.55 -25.54 1.39
C GLU A 166 8.92 -26.00 -0.04
N GLU A 167 7.98 -25.97 -0.99
CA GLU A 167 8.27 -26.21 -2.42
C GLU A 167 9.04 -25.05 -3.09
N CYS A 168 8.85 -23.81 -2.65
CA CYS A 168 9.57 -22.64 -3.19
C CYS A 168 11.05 -22.62 -2.75
N ASP A 169 11.31 -22.96 -1.49
CA ASP A 169 12.67 -23.03 -0.94
C ASP A 169 13.49 -24.18 -1.54
N THR A 170 12.85 -25.28 -1.93
CA THR A 170 13.53 -26.42 -2.58
C THR A 170 13.88 -26.16 -4.06
N MET A 171 13.18 -25.26 -4.75
CA MET A 171 13.50 -24.86 -6.13
C MET A 171 14.56 -23.77 -6.23
N SER A 172 14.79 -22.98 -5.17
CA SER A 172 15.79 -21.92 -5.15
C SER A 172 17.23 -22.41 -4.93
N LEU A 173 17.40 -23.71 -4.63
CA LEU A 173 18.69 -24.35 -4.32
C LEU A 173 19.22 -25.27 -5.45
N LYS A 174 18.70 -25.17 -6.68
CA LYS A 174 19.12 -26.01 -7.80
C LYS A 174 19.66 -25.22 -8.99
#